data_AF-A0A484DMP9-F1
#
_entry.id   AF-A0A484DMP9-F1
#
_cell.length_a   1.000
_cell.length_b   1.000
_cell.length_c   1.000
_cell.angle_alpha   90.00
_cell.angle_beta   90.00
_cell.angle_gamma   90.00
#
_symmetry.space_group_name_H-M   'P 1'
#
loop_
_entity.id
_entity.type
_entity.pdbx_description
1 polymer ?
#
loop_
_entity_poly.entity_id
_entity_poly.type
_entity_poly.pdbx_seq_one_letter_code
_entity_poly.pdbx_strand_id
1 'polypeptide(L)'
;MAVQLMFTQDNRDRIHAVENSFGPKGKPLSKPGRVLIGEGRLMKLSRRGPQPKVFFLFNDVLVYGSIILNGRWNKNRRSFL
;
A
#
# COMPACT_ATOMS: atom_id res chain seq x y z
N MET A 1 -6.83 6.58 -19.17
CA MET A 1 -5.47 6.46 -18.57
C MET A 1 -5.39 5.36 -17.52
N ALA A 2 -6.25 5.33 -16.49
CA ALA A 2 -6.24 4.24 -15.48
C ALA A 2 -6.57 2.83 -16.03
N VAL A 3 -7.44 2.73 -17.04
CA VAL A 3 -7.84 1.44 -17.67
C VAL A 3 -6.64 0.71 -18.29
N GLN A 4 -5.68 1.45 -18.88
CA GLN A 4 -4.48 0.87 -19.46
C GLN A 4 -3.60 0.20 -18.39
N LEU A 5 -3.52 0.81 -17.21
CA LEU A 5 -2.69 0.36 -16.08
C LEU A 5 -3.28 -0.85 -15.34
N MET A 6 -4.60 -1.06 -15.40
CA MET A 6 -5.27 -2.20 -14.75
C MET A 6 -4.75 -3.56 -15.18
N PHE A 7 -4.28 -3.66 -16.43
CA PHE A 7 -3.90 -4.93 -17.05
C PHE A 7 -2.41 -5.06 -17.36
N THR A 8 -1.58 -4.09 -16.96
CA THR A 8 -0.13 -4.20 -17.18
C THR A 8 0.50 -5.18 -16.21
N GLN A 9 1.50 -5.91 -16.70
CA GLN A 9 2.37 -6.74 -15.85
C GLN A 9 3.06 -5.88 -14.78
N ASP A 10 3.48 -4.66 -15.15
CA ASP A 10 4.05 -3.67 -14.22
C ASP A 10 3.13 -3.38 -13.02
N ASN A 11 1.83 -3.15 -13.25
CA ASN A 11 0.90 -2.92 -12.15
C ASN A 11 0.81 -4.14 -11.22
N ARG A 12 0.78 -5.36 -11.76
CA ARG A 12 0.77 -6.59 -10.92
C ARG A 12 2.05 -6.71 -10.10
N ASP A 13 3.20 -6.49 -10.71
CA ASP A 13 4.50 -6.62 -10.05
C ASP A 13 4.65 -5.57 -8.94
N ARG A 14 4.21 -4.33 -9.18
CA ARG A 14 4.18 -3.26 -8.19
C ARG A 14 3.26 -3.59 -7.02
N ILE A 15 2.04 -4.07 -7.29
CA ILE A 15 1.09 -4.47 -6.23
C ILE A 15 1.66 -5.64 -5.41
N HIS A 16 2.31 -6.61 -6.05
CA HIS A 16 2.94 -7.74 -5.37
C HIS A 16 4.14 -7.31 -4.50
N ALA A 17 4.95 -6.36 -4.96
CA ALA A 17 6.03 -5.78 -4.15
C ALA A 17 5.48 -5.08 -2.89
N VAL A 18 4.39 -4.32 -3.04
CA VAL A 18 3.70 -3.69 -1.91
C VAL A 18 3.19 -4.76 -0.95
N GLU A 19 2.52 -5.80 -1.46
CA GLU A 19 2.01 -6.92 -0.66
C GLU A 19 3.12 -7.61 0.15
N ASN A 20 4.26 -7.91 -0.47
CA ASN A 20 5.40 -8.52 0.22
C ASN A 20 6.01 -7.62 1.32
N SER A 21 5.84 -6.30 1.22
CA SER A 21 6.28 -5.36 2.27
C SER A 21 5.39 -5.40 3.52
N PHE A 22 4.12 -5.83 3.37
CA PHE A 22 3.19 -6.03 4.46
C PHE A 22 3.16 -7.53 4.76
N GLY A 23 4.03 -7.97 5.70
CA GLY A 23 4.21 -9.39 6.02
C GLY A 23 2.93 -10.23 6.18
N PRO A 24 3.04 -11.56 6.32
CA PRO A 24 2.03 -12.55 5.91
C PRO A 24 0.64 -12.46 6.56
N LYS A 25 0.44 -11.60 7.56
CA LYS A 25 -0.82 -11.42 8.30
C LYS A 25 -1.81 -10.45 7.62
N GLY A 26 -1.63 -10.17 6.34
CA GLY A 26 -2.44 -9.22 5.59
C GLY A 26 -3.41 -9.87 4.60
N LYS A 27 -4.66 -9.37 4.48
CA LYS A 27 -5.53 -9.57 3.30
C LYS A 27 -4.80 -9.34 1.97
N PRO A 28 -5.09 -10.10 0.92
CA PRO A 28 -4.44 -9.93 -0.36
C PRO A 28 -4.66 -8.55 -1.00
N LEU A 29 -3.58 -7.95 -1.50
CA LEU A 29 -3.62 -6.70 -2.27
C LEU A 29 -3.66 -6.96 -3.77
N SER A 30 -3.00 -8.01 -4.26
CA SER A 30 -3.08 -8.42 -5.66
C SER A 30 -4.47 -8.97 -5.98
N LYS A 31 -5.34 -8.12 -6.55
CA LYS A 31 -6.70 -8.47 -6.96
C LYS A 31 -6.95 -8.06 -8.41
N PRO A 32 -7.78 -8.82 -9.17
CA PRO A 32 -8.20 -8.40 -10.49
C PRO A 32 -8.84 -7.01 -10.46
N GLY A 33 -8.45 -6.14 -11.41
CA GLY A 33 -8.99 -4.78 -11.52
C GLY A 33 -8.48 -3.77 -10.49
N ARG A 34 -7.55 -4.15 -9.62
CA ARG A 34 -6.91 -3.21 -8.70
C ARG A 34 -5.69 -2.55 -9.36
N VAL A 35 -5.56 -1.24 -9.18
CA VAL A 35 -4.46 -0.42 -9.72
C VAL A 35 -3.75 0.28 -8.60
N LEU A 36 -2.42 0.21 -8.56
CA LEU A 36 -1.63 1.10 -7.72
C LEU A 36 -1.48 2.45 -8.43
N ILE A 37 -2.19 3.46 -7.91
CA ILE A 37 -2.19 4.82 -8.46
C ILE A 37 -0.95 5.58 -7.98
N GLY A 38 -0.59 5.43 -6.71
CA GLY A 38 0.54 6.16 -6.15
C GLY A 38 1.02 5.59 -4.82
N GLU A 39 2.25 5.96 -4.49
CA GLU A 39 2.89 5.66 -3.21
C GLU A 39 3.50 6.93 -2.62
N GLY A 40 3.55 7.04 -1.30
CA GLY A 40 4.11 8.22 -0.65
C GLY A 40 4.34 8.04 0.84
N ARG A 41 5.32 8.77 1.37
CA ARG A 41 5.57 8.86 2.81
C ARG A 41 4.88 10.11 3.35
N LEU A 42 3.97 9.94 4.29
CA LEU A 42 3.23 11.04 4.90
C LEU A 42 3.22 10.91 6.43
N MET A 43 3.05 12.04 7.10
CA MET A 43 2.82 12.09 8.54
C MET A 43 1.33 11.89 8.81
N LYS A 44 0.97 10.75 9.38
CA LYS A 44 -0.41 10.48 9.80
C LYS A 44 -0.62 11.00 11.20
N LEU A 45 -1.52 11.97 11.36
CA LEU A 45 -1.97 12.39 12.68
C LEU A 45 -2.73 11.22 13.34
N SER A 46 -2.26 10.81 14.52
CA SER A 46 -2.85 9.74 15.32
C SER A 46 -3.19 10.26 16.72
N ARG A 47 -3.91 9.46 17.52
CA ARG A 47 -4.21 9.80 18.93
C ARG A 47 -2.95 10.07 19.77
N ARG A 48 -1.80 9.53 19.37
CA ARG A 48 -0.50 9.70 20.05
C ARG A 48 0.40 10.72 19.33
N GLY A 49 -0.17 11.58 18.48
CA GLY A 49 0.57 12.56 17.69
C GLY A 49 0.88 12.12 16.25
N PRO A 50 1.62 12.96 15.49
CA PRO A 50 2.02 12.68 14.11
C PRO A 50 2.96 11.46 14.04
N GLN A 51 2.62 10.48 13.21
CA GLN A 51 3.46 9.29 13.01
C GLN A 51 3.81 9.12 11.52
N PRO A 52 5.08 8.86 11.18
CA PRO A 52 5.46 8.58 9.80
C PRO A 52 4.85 7.25 9.33
N LYS A 53 4.19 7.28 8.17
CA LYS A 53 3.61 6.10 7.51
C LYS A 53 3.92 6.13 6.01
N VAL A 54 4.04 4.94 5.42
CA VAL A 54 3.96 4.80 3.96
C VAL A 54 2.51 4.57 3.59
N PHE A 55 2.05 5.27 2.56
CA PHE A 55 0.71 5.18 1.98
C PHE A 55 0.82 4.63 0.56
N PHE A 56 -0.10 3.73 0.23
CA PHE A 56 -0.28 3.14 -1.09
C PHE A 56 -1.73 3.38 -1.49
N LEU A 57 -1.92 4.25 -2.48
CA LEU A 57 -3.21 4.61 -3.02
C LEU A 57 -3.55 3.65 -4.16
N PHE A 58 -4.58 2.85 -3.94
CA PHE A 58 -5.20 2.07 -5.00
C PHE A 58 -6.47 2.76 -5.49
N ASN A 59 -7.00 2.31 -6.62
CA ASN A 59 -8.26 2.82 -7.17
C ASN A 59 -9.48 2.58 -6.27
N ASP A 60 -9.44 1.57 -5.40
CA ASP A 60 -10.55 1.13 -4.56
C ASP A 60 -10.24 1.11 -3.07
N VAL A 61 -8.99 1.38 -2.67
CA VAL A 61 -8.57 1.32 -1.26
C VAL A 61 -7.33 2.16 -1.02
N LEU A 62 -7.25 2.79 0.16
CA LEU A 62 -6.01 3.39 0.65
C LEU A 62 -5.41 2.51 1.75
N VAL A 63 -4.20 2.01 1.51
CA VAL A 63 -3.48 1.14 2.45
C VAL A 63 -2.30 1.91 3.04
N TYR A 64 -2.09 1.81 4.35
CA TYR A 64 -0.91 2.40 4.98
C TYR A 64 -0.26 1.50 6.03
N GLY A 65 1.03 1.74 6.25
CA GLY A 65 1.90 0.94 7.11
C GLY A 65 2.90 1.77 7.89
N SER A 66 3.34 1.25 9.04
CA SER A 66 4.42 1.85 9.83
C SER A 66 5.77 1.45 9.24
N ILE A 67 6.64 2.42 8.95
CA ILE A 67 7.98 2.18 8.43
C ILE A 67 8.81 1.51 9.54
N ILE A 68 9.24 0.26 9.34
CA ILE A 68 10.24 -0.38 10.20
C ILE A 68 11.61 -0.23 9.54
N LEU A 69 12.65 -0.02 10.36
CA LEU A 69 14.04 0.07 9.94
C LEU A 69 14.37 -1.13 9.01
N ASN A 70 15.07 -0.84 7.91
CA ASN A 70 15.38 -1.70 6.74
C ASN A 70 14.38 -1.69 5.57
N GLY A 71 13.31 -0.87 5.61
CA GLY A 71 12.47 -0.62 4.42
C GLY A 71 11.64 -1.80 3.89
N ARG A 72 11.76 -2.97 4.54
CA ARG A 72 11.16 -4.23 4.09
C ARG A 72 9.85 -4.58 4.82
N TRP A 73 9.49 -3.87 5.89
CA TRP A 73 8.40 -4.30 6.77
C TRP A 73 7.50 -3.14 7.18
N ASN A 74 6.24 -3.20 6.78
CA ASN A 74 5.19 -2.30 7.22
C ASN A 74 4.36 -2.96 8.35
N LYS A 75 4.58 -2.58 9.61
CA LYS A 75 3.74 -3.06 10.75
C LYS A 75 2.42 -2.27 10.82
N ASN A 76 1.35 -2.93 11.25
CA ASN A 76 0.00 -2.37 11.46
C ASN A 76 -0.67 -1.85 10.17
N ARG A 77 -0.91 -2.77 9.24
CA ARG A 77 -1.66 -2.46 8.03
C ARG A 77 -3.09 -2.07 8.38
N ARG A 78 -3.49 -0.89 7.93
CA ARG A 78 -4.87 -0.41 8.02
C ARG A 78 -5.32 0.03 6.64
N SER A 79 -6.53 -0.35 6.28
CA SER A 79 -7.17 0.01 5.02
C SER A 79 -8.39 0.87 5.32
N PHE A 80 -8.54 1.98 4.62
CA PHE A 80 -9.81 2.70 4.53
C PHE A 80 -10.46 2.29 3.21
N LEU A 81 -11.70 1.79 3.29
CA LEU A 81 -12.56 1.52 2.13
C LEU A 81 -13.02 2.83 1.51
#